data_AF-A0A954RWA6-F1
#
_entry.id   AF-A0A954RWA6-F1
#
_cell.length_a   1.000
_cell.length_b   1.000
_cell.length_c   1.000
_cell.angle_alpha   90.00
_cell.angle_beta   90.00
_cell.angle_gamma   90.00
#
_symmetry.space_group_name_H-M   'P 1'
#
loop_
_entity.id
_entity.type
_entity.pdbx_description
1 polymer ?
#
loop_
_entity_poly.entity_id
_entity_poly.type
_entity_poly.pdbx_seq_one_letter_code
_entity_poly.pdbx_strand_id
1 'polypeptide(L)'
;MKQIVAIVKPYLAEKVLENLQRAPLEALNVREVKGYGRQKSYLDQYGESEYSHAFLPKVEITLWVDDARVNEIVRSIIEVARTGRMGDGKIMVLPLAMDDVISI
;
A
#
# COMPACT_ATOMS: atom_id res chain seq x y z
N MET A 1 18.82 3.97 2.84
CA MET A 1 17.40 3.95 3.24
C MET A 1 16.53 3.93 1.98
N LYS A 2 15.33 3.35 2.05
CA LYS A 2 14.32 3.31 0.98
C LYS A 2 12.98 3.84 1.48
N GLN A 3 12.18 4.35 0.55
CA GLN A 3 10.77 4.64 0.76
C GLN A 3 9.94 3.47 0.24
N ILE A 4 9.07 2.92 1.09
CA ILE A 4 8.07 1.93 0.71
C ILE A 4 6.73 2.63 0.62
N VAL A 5 6.00 2.40 -0.47
CA VAL A 5 4.62 2.86 -0.67
C VAL A 5 3.74 1.65 -0.92
N ALA A 6 2.87 1.33 0.03
CA ALA A 6 1.94 0.21 -0.04
C ALA A 6 0.51 0.72 -0.24
N ILE A 7 -0.09 0.39 -1.38
CA ILE A 7 -1.51 0.60 -1.68
C ILE A 7 -2.23 -0.69 -1.34
N VAL A 8 -3.16 -0.64 -0.38
CA VAL A 8 -3.89 -1.82 0.12
C VAL A 8 -5.40 -1.60 0.12
N LYS A 9 -6.16 -2.69 0.32
CA LYS A 9 -7.61 -2.61 0.54
C LYS A 9 -7.91 -1.89 1.86
N PRO A 10 -8.90 -0.99 1.93
CA PRO A 10 -9.17 -0.20 3.14
C PRO A 10 -9.37 -1.05 4.39
N TYR A 11 -10.16 -2.13 4.31
CA TYR A 11 -10.43 -3.00 5.46
C TYR A 11 -9.22 -3.82 5.96
N LEU A 12 -8.11 -3.85 5.21
CA LEU A 12 -6.86 -4.49 5.64
C LEU A 12 -5.83 -3.49 6.15
N ALA A 13 -6.04 -2.19 5.96
CA ALA A 13 -5.05 -1.18 6.29
C ALA A 13 -4.71 -1.18 7.79
N GLU A 14 -5.73 -1.18 8.65
CA GLU A 14 -5.54 -1.22 10.11
C GLU A 14 -4.74 -2.46 10.54
N LYS A 15 -5.07 -3.63 9.99
CA LYS A 15 -4.34 -4.88 10.27
C LYS A 15 -2.89 -4.85 9.78
N VAL A 16 -2.62 -4.18 8.66
CA VAL A 16 -1.24 -3.96 8.18
C VAL A 16 -0.49 -3.08 9.17
N LEU A 17 -1.11 -1.99 9.66
CA LEU A 17 -0.50 -1.10 10.65
C LEU A 17 -0.19 -1.82 11.96
N GLU A 18 -1.12 -2.63 12.48
CA GLU A 18 -0.89 -3.47 13.68
C GLU A 18 0.30 -4.42 13.50
N ASN A 19 0.45 -5.03 12.31
CA ASN A 19 1.57 -5.92 12.03
C ASN A 19 2.90 -5.16 11.97
N LEU A 20 2.87 -3.94 11.41
CA LEU A 20 4.04 -3.07 11.30
C LEU A 20 4.47 -2.47 12.65
N GLN A 21 3.56 -2.28 13.62
CA GLN A 21 3.91 -1.82 14.98
C GLN A 21 4.93 -2.72 15.69
N ARG A 22 5.02 -4.00 15.29
CA ARG A 22 5.98 -4.96 15.87
C ARG A 22 7.35 -4.90 15.20
N ALA A 23 7.47 -4.21 14.07
CA ALA A 23 8.73 -4.00 13.39
C ALA A 23 9.41 -2.73 13.95
N PRO A 24 10.76 -2.68 14.02
CA PRO A 24 11.46 -1.46 14.44
C PRO A 24 11.35 -0.36 13.38
N LEU A 25 10.20 0.28 13.29
CA LEU A 25 9.91 1.40 12.39
C LEU A 25 9.82 2.67 13.22
N GLU A 26 10.43 3.76 12.75
CA GLU A 26 10.34 5.05 13.44
C GLU A 26 9.00 5.74 13.17
N ALA A 27 8.58 5.80 11.91
CA ALA A 27 7.35 6.47 11.49
C ALA A 27 6.79 5.90 10.18
N LEU A 28 5.49 6.14 9.98
CA LEU A 28 4.78 5.89 8.72
C LEU A 28 3.70 6.96 8.52
N ASN A 29 3.30 7.15 7.27
CA ASN A 29 2.20 8.02 6.86
C ASN A 29 1.09 7.18 6.25
N VAL A 30 -0.16 7.55 6.53
CA VAL A 30 -1.35 6.89 5.98
C VAL A 30 -2.24 7.93 5.32
N ARG A 31 -2.72 7.64 4.10
CA ARG A 31 -3.71 8.48 3.42
C ARG A 31 -4.70 7.65 2.62
N GLU A 32 -5.91 8.16 2.49
CA GLU A 32 -6.91 7.60 1.59
C GLU A 32 -6.60 7.99 0.15
N VAL A 33 -6.71 7.02 -0.77
CA VAL A 33 -6.46 7.23 -2.19
C VAL A 33 -7.50 6.52 -3.03
N LYS A 34 -7.55 6.87 -4.31
CA LYS A 34 -8.47 6.31 -5.30
C LYS A 34 -7.67 5.57 -6.37
N GLY A 35 -7.96 4.29 -6.55
CA GLY A 35 -7.28 3.42 -7.51
C GLY A 35 -8.08 3.22 -8.79
N TYR A 36 -7.37 3.15 -9.92
CA TYR A 36 -7.89 2.74 -11.22
C TYR A 36 -7.07 1.57 -11.75
N GLY A 37 -7.71 0.53 -12.31
CA GLY A 37 -6.98 -0.60 -12.88
C GLY A 37 -7.84 -1.84 -13.13
N ARG A 38 -7.18 -2.99 -13.34
CA ARG A 38 -7.80 -4.27 -13.75
C ARG A 38 -8.93 -4.77 -12.85
N GLN A 39 -8.93 -4.37 -11.57
CA GLN A 39 -10.03 -4.68 -10.66
C GLN A 39 -11.38 -4.25 -11.23
N LYS A 40 -11.37 -3.14 -11.95
CA LYS A 40 -12.52 -2.57 -12.62
C LYS A 40 -12.93 -3.35 -13.88
N SER A 41 -11.96 -3.80 -14.69
CA SER A 41 -12.24 -4.55 -15.93
C SER A 41 -13.10 -5.81 -15.73
N TYR A 42 -13.03 -6.41 -14.54
CA TYR A 42 -13.89 -7.53 -14.14
C TYR A 42 -15.30 -7.09 -13.69
N LEU A 43 -15.42 -5.90 -13.07
CA LEU A 43 -16.71 -5.29 -12.73
C LEU A 43 -17.41 -4.72 -13.98
N ASP A 44 -16.64 -4.18 -14.93
CA ASP A 44 -17.12 -3.59 -16.19
C ASP A 44 -17.66 -4.66 -17.16
N GLN A 45 -17.35 -5.95 -16.96
CA GLN A 45 -18.01 -7.05 -17.69
C GLN A 45 -19.52 -7.13 -17.41
N TYR A 46 -20.04 -6.39 -16.42
CA TYR A 46 -21.44 -6.41 -16.02
C TYR A 46 -22.28 -5.19 -16.49
N GLY A 47 -21.77 -4.34 -17.39
CA GLY A 47 -22.61 -3.44 -18.20
C GLY A 47 -22.22 -1.95 -18.27
N GLU A 48 -22.95 -1.19 -19.09
CA GLU A 48 -22.89 0.28 -19.17
C GLU A 48 -23.66 0.91 -18.00
N SER A 49 -23.00 1.08 -16.87
CA SER A 49 -23.50 1.94 -15.80
C SER A 49 -22.58 3.14 -15.63
N GLU A 50 -23.11 4.24 -15.10
CA GLU A 50 -22.38 5.49 -14.79
C GLU A 50 -21.11 5.27 -13.91
N TYR A 51 -20.91 4.07 -13.37
CA TYR A 51 -19.73 3.65 -12.61
C TYR A 51 -18.53 3.21 -13.47
N SER A 52 -18.65 3.15 -14.80
CA SER A 52 -17.55 2.85 -15.73
C SER A 52 -16.38 3.87 -15.68
N HIS A 53 -16.58 5.00 -15.00
CA HIS A 53 -15.51 5.98 -14.68
C HIS A 53 -15.19 6.14 -13.18
N ALA A 54 -15.89 5.42 -12.28
CA ALA A 54 -15.61 5.46 -10.85
C ALA A 54 -14.24 4.87 -10.48
N PHE A 55 -13.53 5.53 -9.58
CA PHE A 55 -12.33 5.01 -8.93
C PHE A 55 -12.70 4.18 -7.70
N LEU A 56 -11.89 3.16 -7.38
CA LEU A 56 -12.09 2.33 -6.19
C LEU A 56 -11.29 2.88 -5.00
N PRO A 57 -11.89 2.99 -3.80
CA PRO A 57 -11.18 3.45 -2.62
C PRO A 57 -10.08 2.47 -2.21
N LYS A 58 -8.93 3.02 -1.79
CA LYS A 58 -7.74 2.32 -1.30
C LYS A 58 -7.12 3.13 -0.17
N VAL A 59 -6.21 2.50 0.57
CA VAL A 59 -5.37 3.19 1.55
C VAL A 59 -3.92 3.07 1.08
N GLU A 60 -3.21 4.19 1.10
CA GLU A 60 -1.77 4.25 0.93
C GLU A 60 -1.08 4.34 2.28
N ILE A 61 -0.12 3.45 2.51
CA ILE A 61 0.78 3.45 3.66
C ILE A 61 2.18 3.70 3.12
N THR A 62 2.78 4.81 3.54
CA THR A 62 4.14 5.21 3.16
C THR A 62 5.05 5.15 4.37
N LEU A 63 6.22 4.51 4.23
CA LEU A 63 7.18 4.33 5.32
C LEU A 63 8.62 4.33 4.80
N TRP A 64 9.56 4.60 5.71
CA TRP A 64 10.98 4.70 5.41
C TRP A 64 11.76 3.66 6.22
N VAL A 65 12.63 2.92 5.53
CA VAL A 65 13.33 1.79 6.14
C VAL A 65 14.75 1.68 5.62
N ASP A 66 15.66 1.14 6.44
CA ASP A 66 16.99 0.79 5.98
C ASP A 66 16.96 -0.21 4.83
N ASP A 67 17.92 -0.08 3.90
CA ASP A 67 18.00 -0.92 2.70
C ASP A 67 18.04 -2.42 3.06
N ALA A 68 18.70 -2.76 4.18
CA ALA A 68 18.80 -4.12 4.69
C ALA A 68 17.44 -4.72 5.12
N ARG A 69 16.46 -3.88 5.46
CA ARG A 69 15.17 -4.29 6.03
C ARG A 69 14.00 -4.22 5.06
N VAL A 70 14.21 -3.70 3.85
CA VAL A 70 13.18 -3.59 2.81
C VAL A 70 12.45 -4.91 2.60
N ASN A 71 13.19 -6.01 2.43
CA ASN A 71 12.59 -7.32 2.15
C ASN A 71 11.75 -7.85 3.31
N GLU A 72 12.23 -7.67 4.55
CA GLU A 72 11.50 -8.04 5.78
C GLU A 72 10.16 -7.30 5.85
N ILE A 73 10.19 -5.99 5.67
CA ILE A 73 9.02 -5.13 5.77
C ILE A 73 8.02 -5.38 4.63
N VAL A 74 8.50 -5.53 3.40
CA VAL A 74 7.64 -5.87 2.25
C VAL A 74 6.92 -7.21 2.48
N ARG A 75 7.62 -8.23 3.01
CA ARG A 75 7.00 -9.53 3.33
C ARG A 75 5.93 -9.39 4.41
N SER A 76 6.23 -8.66 5.48
CA SER A 76 5.28 -8.38 6.57
C SER A 76 3.99 -7.72 6.06
N ILE A 77 4.09 -6.75 5.13
CA ILE A 77 2.92 -6.15 4.50
C ILE A 77 2.16 -7.17 3.63
N ILE A 78 2.87 -7.97 2.83
CA ILE A 78 2.26 -8.97 1.94
C ILE A 78 1.45 -10.00 2.72
N GLU A 79 1.98 -10.51 3.83
CA GLU A 79 1.34 -11.54 4.67
C GLU A 79 -0.06 -11.13 5.13
N VAL A 80 -0.28 -9.84 5.35
CA VAL A 80 -1.56 -9.31 5.82
C VAL A 80 -2.43 -8.80 4.67
N ALA A 81 -1.84 -8.07 3.72
CA ALA A 81 -2.58 -7.39 2.66
C ALA A 81 -3.01 -8.33 1.51
N ARG A 82 -2.35 -9.48 1.34
CA ARG A 82 -2.62 -10.40 0.23
C ARG A 82 -3.73 -11.38 0.58
N THR A 83 -4.88 -11.24 -0.09
CA THR A 83 -6.01 -12.16 -0.02
C THR A 83 -6.00 -13.21 -1.15
N GLY A 84 -5.15 -13.02 -2.15
CA GLY A 84 -5.12 -13.84 -3.36
C GLY A 84 -6.21 -13.47 -4.37
N ARG A 85 -7.02 -12.46 -4.08
CA ARG A 85 -8.06 -11.94 -4.97
C ARG A 85 -7.57 -10.70 -5.71
N MET A 86 -8.17 -10.44 -6.86
CA MET A 86 -7.87 -9.22 -7.61
C MET A 86 -8.13 -7.97 -6.75
N GLY A 87 -7.26 -6.97 -6.88
CA GLY A 87 -7.40 -5.70 -6.17
C GLY A 87 -6.77 -5.64 -4.79
N ASP A 88 -5.95 -6.62 -4.39
CA ASP A 88 -5.16 -6.56 -3.15
C ASP A 88 -4.28 -5.31 -3.08
N GLY A 89 -3.85 -4.79 -4.23
CA GLY A 89 -3.13 -3.54 -4.36
C GLY A 89 -1.71 -3.73 -4.88
N LYS A 90 -0.79 -2.84 -4.52
CA LYS A 90 0.60 -2.85 -4.98
C LYS A 90 1.52 -2.30 -3.89
N ILE A 91 2.73 -2.82 -3.84
CA ILE A 91 3.82 -2.28 -3.02
C ILE A 91 4.91 -1.80 -3.96
N MET A 92 5.38 -0.59 -3.75
CA MET A 92 6.47 0.03 -4.50
C MET A 92 7.61 0.31 -3.54
N VAL A 93 8.83 0.00 -3.97
CA VAL A 93 10.06 0.33 -3.25
C VAL A 93 10.79 1.36 -4.09
N LEU A 94 11.02 2.52 -3.52
CA LEU A 94 11.60 3.68 -4.17
C LEU A 94 12.92 4.04 -3.48
N PRO A 95 13.91 4.56 -4.22
CA PRO A 95 14.98 5.31 -3.58
C PRO A 95 14.39 6.52 -2.83
N LEU A 96 15.10 7.03 -1.83
CA LEU A 96 14.72 8.31 -1.25
C LEU A 96 14.83 9.40 -2.31
N ALA A 97 13.87 10.33 -2.31
CA ALA A 97 13.92 11.50 -3.16
C ALA A 97 14.93 12.56 -2.66
N MET A 98 15.33 12.47 -1.38
CA MET A 98 16.25 13.37 -0.70
C MET A 98 17.30 12.54 0.05
N ASP A 99 18.50 13.09 0.22
CA ASP A 99 19.63 12.36 0.81
C ASP A 99 19.54 12.23 2.33
N ASP A 100 18.96 13.24 3.00
CA ASP A 100 18.91 13.32 4.46
C ASP A 100 17.50 13.08 5.02
N VAL A 101 17.44 12.34 6.12
CA VAL A 101 16.25 12.20 6.97
C VAL A 101 16.59 12.76 8.34
N ILE A 102 15.82 13.75 8.77
CA ILE A 102 16.03 14.47 10.04
C ILE A 102 14.83 14.22 10.93
N SER A 103 15.08 13.58 12.07
CA SER A 103 14.09 13.41 13.14
C SER A 103 14.13 14.66 14.04
N ILE A 104 12.97 15.24 14.33
CA ILE A 104 12.80 16.44 15.17
C ILE A 104 12.44 16.10 16.62
#